data_AF-A0A969C659-F1
#
_entry.id   AF-A0A969C659-F1
#
_cell.length_a   1.000
_cell.length_b   1.000
_cell.length_c   1.000
_cell.angle_alpha   90.00
_cell.angle_beta   90.00
_cell.angle_gamma   90.00
#
_symmetry.space_group_name_H-M   'P 1'
#
loop_
_entity.id
_entity.type
_entity.pdbx_description
1 polymer ?
#
loop_
_entity_poly.entity_id
_entity_poly.type
_entity_poly.pdbx_seq_one_letter_code
_entity_poly.pdbx_strand_id
1 'polypeptide(L)'
;NKGMLLIERNKTPFSLEAIGSKEPVDVTGAGDTVIATYALSLASGMSFAESAGIANHAGGIVVMKKRTATVGTEELLESLKDYEEIEKKANSL
;
A
#
# COMPACT_ATOMS: atom_id res chain seq x y z
N ASN A 1 -9.18 2.81 -10.25
CA ASN A 1 -8.67 2.80 -8.85
C ASN A 1 -7.64 3.90 -8.68
N LYS A 2 -7.80 4.76 -7.65
CA LYS A 2 -6.94 5.95 -7.41
C LYS A 2 -5.93 5.77 -6.26
N GLY A 3 -5.87 4.58 -5.65
CA GLY A 3 -5.03 4.30 -4.48
C GLY A 3 -5.78 4.52 -3.18
N MET A 4 -5.13 5.14 -2.19
CA MET A 4 -5.64 5.32 -0.83
C MET A 4 -5.63 6.80 -0.43
N LEU A 5 -6.62 7.22 0.36
CA LEU A 5 -6.67 8.57 0.93
C LEU A 5 -6.69 8.45 2.46
N LEU A 6 -5.64 8.91 3.11
CA LEU A 6 -5.55 9.02 4.56
C LEU A 6 -6.12 10.38 4.99
N ILE A 7 -7.14 10.33 5.85
CA ILE A 7 -7.76 11.52 6.44
C ILE A 7 -7.57 11.46 7.94
N GLU A 8 -6.88 12.45 8.47
CA GLU A 8 -6.66 12.61 9.91
C GLU A 8 -7.29 13.91 10.40
N ARG A 9 -7.69 13.94 11.67
CA ARG A 9 -8.24 15.15 12.30
C ARG A 9 -7.18 16.25 12.27
N ASN A 10 -7.56 17.44 11.79
CA ASN A 10 -6.72 18.64 11.73
C ASN A 10 -5.44 18.49 10.88
N LYS A 11 -5.41 17.54 9.93
CA LYS A 11 -4.32 17.44 8.94
C LYS A 11 -4.87 17.53 7.53
N THR A 12 -4.02 17.99 6.61
CA THR A 12 -4.31 17.92 5.18
C THR A 12 -4.44 16.45 4.76
N PRO A 13 -5.46 16.08 3.95
CA PRO A 13 -5.58 14.71 3.44
C PRO A 13 -4.32 14.29 2.69
N PHE A 14 -3.85 13.07 2.98
CA PHE A 14 -2.67 12.49 2.33
C PHE A 14 -3.11 11.43 1.32
N SER A 15 -2.80 11.66 0.05
CA SER A 15 -3.17 10.76 -1.06
C SER A 15 -1.98 9.89 -1.43
N LEU A 16 -2.22 8.58 -1.47
CA LEU A 16 -1.29 7.56 -1.92
C LEU A 16 -1.77 7.03 -3.27
N GLU A 17 -0.89 7.00 -4.26
CA GLU A 17 -1.23 6.46 -5.58
C GLU A 17 -1.47 4.94 -5.54
N ALA A 18 -2.26 4.41 -6.47
CA ALA A 18 -2.47 2.97 -6.55
C ALA A 18 -1.16 2.24 -6.90
N ILE A 19 -0.85 1.17 -6.15
CA ILE A 19 0.25 0.27 -6.48
C ILE A 19 -0.23 -0.82 -7.44
N GLY A 20 0.54 -1.08 -8.50
CA GLY A 20 0.22 -2.06 -9.52
C GLY A 20 -0.37 -1.46 -10.80
N SER A 21 -0.94 -2.31 -11.65
CA SER A 21 -1.49 -1.88 -12.94
C SER A 21 -2.88 -1.27 -12.80
N LYS A 22 -3.34 -0.53 -13.81
CA LYS A 22 -4.71 0.05 -13.83
C LYS A 22 -5.81 -1.01 -13.95
N GLU A 23 -5.46 -2.20 -14.42
CA GLU A 23 -6.37 -3.33 -14.60
C GLU A 23 -6.07 -4.38 -13.53
N PRO A 24 -6.87 -4.44 -12.44
CA PRO A 24 -6.68 -5.48 -11.42
C PRO A 24 -7.05 -6.85 -11.99
N VAL A 25 -6.33 -7.88 -11.54
CA VAL A 25 -6.56 -9.27 -11.94
C VAL A 25 -7.73 -9.86 -11.15
N ASP A 26 -7.79 -9.58 -9.85
CA ASP A 26 -8.88 -9.97 -8.95
C ASP A 26 -8.91 -8.97 -7.78
N VAL A 27 -10.08 -8.50 -7.36
CA VAL A 27 -10.21 -7.54 -6.25
C VAL A 27 -10.64 -8.20 -4.94
N THR A 28 -10.90 -9.50 -4.97
CA THR A 28 -11.41 -10.26 -3.81
C THR A 28 -10.34 -10.38 -2.73
N GLY A 29 -10.64 -9.91 -1.51
CA GLY A 29 -9.71 -9.99 -0.35
C GLY A 29 -8.65 -8.89 -0.27
N ALA A 30 -8.63 -7.94 -1.22
CA ALA A 30 -7.71 -6.81 -1.17
C ALA A 30 -7.98 -5.89 0.03
N GLY A 31 -9.26 -5.65 0.36
CA GLY A 31 -9.65 -4.87 1.53
C GLY A 31 -9.21 -5.50 2.86
N ASP A 32 -9.36 -6.83 2.98
CA ASP A 32 -8.91 -7.57 4.17
C ASP A 32 -7.40 -7.47 4.35
N THR A 33 -6.65 -7.57 3.24
CA THR A 33 -5.20 -7.40 3.23
C THR A 33 -4.80 -5.99 3.66
N VAL A 34 -5.47 -4.96 3.14
CA VAL A 34 -5.23 -3.56 3.49
C VAL A 34 -5.43 -3.35 4.99
N ILE A 35 -6.59 -3.76 5.55
CA ILE A 35 -6.87 -3.50 6.96
C ILE A 35 -5.98 -4.32 7.90
N ALA A 36 -5.69 -5.58 7.57
CA ALA A 36 -4.81 -6.42 8.39
C ALA A 36 -3.39 -5.85 8.44
N THR A 37 -2.85 -5.44 7.29
CA THR A 37 -1.50 -4.86 7.18
C THR A 37 -1.43 -3.50 7.86
N TYR A 38 -2.44 -2.66 7.69
CA TYR A 38 -2.53 -1.35 8.36
C TYR A 38 -2.55 -1.51 9.88
N ALA A 39 -3.41 -2.38 10.40
CA ALA A 39 -3.51 -2.63 11.84
C ALA A 39 -2.21 -3.21 12.42
N LEU A 40 -1.56 -4.13 11.71
CA LEU A 40 -0.28 -4.71 12.13
C LEU A 40 0.84 -3.66 12.18
N SER A 41 0.90 -2.78 11.17
CA SER A 41 1.90 -1.70 11.12
C SER A 41 1.73 -0.71 12.27
N LEU A 42 0.48 -0.33 12.57
CA LEU A 42 0.17 0.50 13.74
C LEU A 42 0.50 -0.20 15.06
N ALA A 43 0.15 -1.47 15.20
CA ALA A 43 0.48 -2.27 16.38
C ALA A 43 2.00 -2.40 16.58
N SER A 44 2.78 -2.29 15.50
CA SER A 44 4.24 -2.31 15.51
C SER A 44 4.86 -0.92 15.80
N GLY A 45 4.04 0.11 16.06
CA GLY A 45 4.50 1.44 16.45
C GLY A 45 4.78 2.41 15.29
N MET A 46 4.36 2.07 14.07
CA MET A 46 4.51 2.95 12.92
C MET A 46 3.49 4.09 12.93
N SER A 47 3.78 5.17 12.21
CA SER A 47 2.82 6.27 12.03
C SER A 47 1.64 5.86 11.13
N PHE A 48 0.56 6.66 11.13
CA PHE A 48 -0.57 6.46 10.23
C PHE A 48 -0.18 6.54 8.75
N ALA A 49 0.71 7.46 8.39
CA ALA A 49 1.16 7.64 7.02
C ALA A 49 1.99 6.43 6.54
N GLU A 50 2.95 5.99 7.35
CA GLU A 50 3.76 4.78 7.04
C GLU A 50 2.88 3.54 6.95
N SER A 51 1.97 3.36 7.90
CA SER A 51 1.04 2.23 7.92
C SER A 51 0.13 2.22 6.69
N ALA A 52 -0.36 3.40 6.27
CA ALA A 52 -1.18 3.55 5.07
C ALA A 52 -0.37 3.21 3.81
N GLY A 53 0.90 3.62 3.74
CA GLY A 53 1.83 3.26 2.68
C GLY A 53 1.98 1.74 2.56
N ILE A 54 2.39 1.07 3.63
CA ILE A 54 2.58 -0.39 3.63
C ILE A 54 1.29 -1.13 3.24
N ALA A 55 0.14 -0.70 3.78
CA ALA A 55 -1.15 -1.30 3.46
C ALA A 55 -1.54 -1.11 1.99
N ASN A 56 -1.24 0.06 1.40
CA ASN A 56 -1.48 0.35 0.00
C ASN A 56 -0.64 -0.55 -0.92
N HIS A 57 0.62 -0.81 -0.57
CA HIS A 57 1.48 -1.77 -1.26
C HIS A 57 0.94 -3.19 -1.16
N ALA A 58 0.61 -3.65 0.05
CA ALA A 58 0.06 -4.98 0.28
C ALA A 58 -1.25 -5.21 -0.52
N GLY A 59 -2.17 -4.25 -0.50
CA GLY A 59 -3.40 -4.30 -1.29
C GLY A 59 -3.14 -4.30 -2.80
N GLY A 60 -2.23 -3.45 -3.27
CA GLY A 60 -1.82 -3.36 -4.67
C GLY A 60 -1.23 -4.67 -5.20
N ILE A 61 -0.42 -5.35 -4.40
CA ILE A 61 0.13 -6.67 -4.75
C ILE A 61 -0.99 -7.71 -4.88
N VAL A 62 -1.89 -7.78 -3.89
CA VAL A 62 -2.96 -8.79 -3.87
C VAL A 62 -3.90 -8.63 -5.05
N VAL A 63 -4.23 -7.40 -5.44
CA VAL A 63 -5.13 -7.19 -6.59
C VAL A 63 -4.54 -7.61 -7.94
N MET A 64 -3.22 -7.78 -8.00
CA MET A 64 -2.51 -8.23 -9.20
C MET A 64 -2.41 -9.76 -9.31
N LYS A 65 -2.98 -10.49 -8.35
CA LYS A 65 -2.99 -11.96 -8.31
C LYS A 65 -4.38 -12.52 -8.61
N LYS A 66 -4.44 -13.78 -9.06
CA LYS A 66 -5.71 -14.49 -9.24
C LYS A 66 -6.17 -15.10 -7.91
N ARG A 67 -7.46 -14.96 -7.58
CA ARG A 67 -8.10 -15.50 -6.37
C ARG A 67 -7.57 -14.85 -5.09
N THR A 68 -8.07 -15.29 -3.93
CA THR A 68 -7.62 -14.88 -2.59
C THR A 68 -6.17 -15.30 -2.34
N ALA A 69 -5.24 -14.55 -2.92
CA ALA A 69 -3.83 -14.73 -2.77
C ALA A 69 -3.31 -13.87 -1.61
N THR A 70 -2.34 -14.41 -0.87
CA THR A 70 -1.66 -13.68 0.21
C THR A 70 -0.50 -12.86 -0.33
N VAL A 71 -0.10 -11.83 0.40
CA VAL A 71 1.16 -11.11 0.20
C VAL A 71 2.23 -11.73 1.10
N GLY A 72 3.40 -12.03 0.54
CA GLY A 72 4.57 -12.50 1.30
C GLY A 72 5.43 -11.35 1.82
N THR A 73 6.28 -11.61 2.82
CA THR A 73 7.16 -10.58 3.38
C THR A 73 8.17 -10.08 2.34
N GLU A 74 8.81 -10.97 1.59
CA GLU A 74 9.80 -10.62 0.57
C GLU A 74 9.18 -9.79 -0.55
N GLU A 75 7.97 -10.16 -0.97
CA GLU A 75 7.23 -9.46 -2.03
C GLU A 75 6.82 -8.04 -1.60
N LEU A 76 6.37 -7.90 -0.35
CA LEU A 76 6.05 -6.60 0.21
C LEU A 76 7.30 -5.72 0.32
N LEU A 77 8.42 -6.28 0.80
CA LEU A 77 9.69 -5.57 0.89
C LEU A 77 10.19 -5.11 -0.48
N GLU A 78 10.06 -5.94 -1.51
CA GLU A 78 10.45 -5.57 -2.87
C GLU A 78 9.61 -4.39 -3.38
N SER A 79 8.30 -4.46 -3.21
CA SER A 79 7.40 -3.38 -3.63
C SER A 79 7.67 -2.06 -2.90
N LEU A 80 8.10 -2.10 -1.64
CA LEU A 80 8.46 -0.91 -0.86
C LEU A 80 9.80 -0.29 -1.30
N LYS A 81 10.79 -1.10 -1.69
CA LYS A 81 12.06 -0.59 -2.24
C LYS A 81 11.86 0.17 -3.54
N ASP A 82 11.05 -0.40 -4.45
CA ASP A 82 10.73 0.26 -5.72
C ASP A 82 10.11 1.64 -5.48
N TYR A 83 9.26 1.77 -4.46
CA TYR A 83 8.65 3.04 -4.08
C TYR A 83 9.66 4.07 -3.57
N GLU A 84 10.56 3.68 -2.67
CA GLU A 84 11.64 4.56 -2.19
C GLU A 84 12.55 5.03 -3.33
N GLU A 85 12.86 4.16 -4.29
CA GLU A 85 13.67 4.54 -5.45
C GLU A 85 12.96 5.53 -6.36
N ILE A 86 11.65 5.36 -6.58
CA ILE A 86 10.84 6.27 -7.40
C ILE A 86 10.74 7.65 -6.73
N GLU A 87 10.49 7.72 -5.43
CA GLU A 87 10.46 9.00 -4.69
C GLU A 87 11.82 9.70 -4.72
N LYS A 88 12.93 8.97 -4.52
CA LYS A 88 14.29 9.55 -4.57
C LYS A 88 14.59 10.11 -5.97
N LYS A 89 14.22 9.40 -7.04
CA LYS A 89 14.38 9.88 -8.42
C LYS A 89 13.53 11.12 -8.68
N ALA A 90 12.26 11.13 -8.24
CA ALA A 90 11.34 12.25 -8.43
C ALA A 90 11.79 13.53 -7.68
N ASN A 91 12.38 13.40 -6.49
CA ASN A 91 12.88 14.53 -5.70
C ASN A 91 14.31 14.99 -6.07
N SER A 92 14.97 14.29 -7.01
CA SER A 92 16.32 14.63 -7.50
C SER A 92 16.34 15.38 -8.85
N LEU A 93 15.15 15.65 -9.40
CA LEU A 93 14.89 16.42 -10.63
C LEU A 93 14.34 17.81 -10.29
#